data_AF-A0A359AWR3-F1
#
_entry.id   AF-A0A359AWR3-F1
#
_cell.length_a   1.000
_cell.length_b   1.000
_cell.length_c   1.000
_cell.angle_alpha   90.00
_cell.angle_beta   90.00
_cell.angle_gamma   90.00
#
_symmetry.space_group_name_H-M   'P 1'
#
loop_
_entity.id
_entity.type
_entity.pdbx_description
1 polymer ?
#
loop_
_entity_poly.entity_id
_entity_poly.type
_entity_poly.pdbx_seq_one_letter_code
_entity_poly.pdbx_strand_id
1 'polypeptide(L)'
;ASVWTDPRVKDMLDNGYVLITLMVDDKERLPEVIEVNENGRTTKLKTIGDKWSYLQRHKFGANAQPYYIALNNQGQPIGPSYAYDENVDKYIQFLQTGLQNYKIGK
;
A
#
# COMPACT_ATOMS: atom_id res chain seq x y z
N ALA A 1 -10.78 -9.62 -14.47
CA ALA A 1 -10.53 -10.49 -13.30
C ALA A 1 -9.37 -9.88 -12.54
N SER A 2 -9.41 -9.81 -11.20
CA SER A 2 -8.32 -9.20 -10.45
C SER A 2 -6.99 -9.86 -10.80
N VAL A 3 -5.93 -9.07 -11.02
CA VAL A 3 -4.57 -9.57 -11.34
C VAL A 3 -4.06 -10.57 -10.31
N TRP A 4 -4.60 -10.56 -9.09
CA TRP A 4 -4.31 -11.52 -8.01
C TRP A 4 -4.78 -12.94 -8.28
N THR A 5 -5.70 -13.15 -9.22
CA THR A 5 -6.19 -14.49 -9.59
C THR A 5 -5.23 -15.24 -10.52
N ASP A 6 -4.25 -14.57 -11.13
CA ASP A 6 -3.23 -15.23 -11.92
C ASP A 6 -2.30 -16.06 -11.01
N PRO A 7 -2.09 -17.36 -11.30
CA PRO A 7 -1.26 -18.23 -10.45
C PRO A 7 0.17 -17.74 -10.24
N ARG A 8 0.76 -17.05 -11.25
CA ARG A 8 2.12 -16.50 -11.15
C ARG A 8 2.16 -15.34 -10.16
N VAL A 9 1.13 -14.49 -10.16
CA VAL A 9 1.00 -13.39 -9.20
C VAL A 9 0.81 -13.95 -7.79
N LYS A 10 -0.06 -14.95 -7.64
CA LYS A 10 -0.32 -15.60 -6.35
C LYS A 10 0.95 -16.20 -5.75
N ASP A 11 1.71 -16.97 -6.53
CA ASP A 11 2.98 -17.58 -6.10
C ASP A 11 3.98 -16.52 -5.61
N MET A 12 4.12 -15.42 -6.34
CA MET A 12 5.00 -14.32 -5.95
C MET A 12 4.58 -13.63 -4.66
N LEU A 13 3.27 -13.41 -4.47
CA LEU A 13 2.75 -12.79 -3.25
C LEU A 13 2.92 -13.73 -2.04
N ASP A 14 2.60 -15.01 -2.20
CA ASP A 14 2.66 -15.99 -1.11
C ASP A 14 4.11 -16.29 -0.67
N ASN A 15 5.05 -16.35 -1.62
CA ASN A 15 6.42 -16.79 -1.34
C ASN A 15 7.44 -15.64 -1.30
N GLY A 16 7.12 -14.49 -1.89
CA GLY A 16 8.03 -13.36 -2.01
C GLY A 16 7.69 -12.16 -1.14
N TYR A 17 6.46 -12.05 -0.64
CA TYR A 17 5.97 -10.87 0.05
C TYR A 17 5.29 -11.19 1.38
N VAL A 18 5.35 -10.22 2.28
CA VAL A 18 4.38 -10.11 3.37
C VAL A 18 3.29 -9.15 2.89
N LEU A 19 2.11 -9.67 2.59
CA LEU A 19 0.99 -8.85 2.14
C LEU A 19 0.30 -8.19 3.32
N ILE A 20 0.23 -6.86 3.32
CA ILE A 20 -0.48 -6.06 4.33
C ILE A 20 -1.62 -5.31 3.63
N THR A 21 -2.86 -5.63 3.99
CA THR A 21 -4.05 -4.95 3.46
C THR A 21 -4.48 -3.85 4.41
N LEU A 22 -4.46 -2.60 3.93
CA LEU A 22 -4.85 -1.42 4.71
C LEU A 22 -6.22 -0.93 4.25
N MET A 23 -7.26 -1.26 5.02
CA MET A 23 -8.65 -0.89 4.70
C MET A 23 -8.90 0.58 5.06
N VAL A 24 -9.12 1.42 4.04
CA VAL A 24 -9.33 2.87 4.19
C VAL A 24 -10.73 3.24 4.66
N ASP A 25 -11.68 2.35 4.50
CA ASP A 25 -13.09 2.52 4.87
C ASP A 25 -13.45 1.84 6.20
N ASP A 26 -12.48 1.19 6.85
CA ASP A 26 -12.62 0.51 8.14
C ASP A 26 -13.20 1.44 9.21
N LYS A 27 -14.29 0.99 9.83
CA LYS A 27 -15.08 1.73 10.83
C LYS A 27 -14.69 1.41 12.26
N GLU A 28 -13.76 0.48 12.50
CA GLU A 28 -13.24 0.21 13.84
C GLU A 28 -12.61 1.48 14.42
N ARG A 29 -12.98 1.82 15.65
CA ARG A 29 -12.48 3.03 16.32
C ARG A 29 -11.02 2.83 16.75
N LEU A 30 -10.23 3.88 16.61
CA LEU A 30 -8.92 3.94 17.25
C LEU A 30 -9.09 3.97 18.79
N PRO A 31 -8.13 3.42 19.55
CA PRO A 31 -8.12 3.54 21.00
C PRO A 31 -8.20 4.99 21.49
N GLU A 32 -7.58 5.89 20.74
CA GLU A 32 -7.56 7.33 21.01
C GLU A 32 -7.71 8.12 19.69
N VAL A 33 -8.32 9.30 19.77
CA VAL A 33 -8.42 10.22 18.63
C VAL A 33 -7.06 10.83 18.37
N ILE A 34 -6.57 10.71 17.13
CA ILE A 34 -5.31 11.31 16.70
C ILE A 34 -5.62 12.62 15.97
N GLU A 35 -4.97 13.71 16.37
CA GLU A 35 -5.05 14.98 15.63
C GLU A 35 -3.82 15.16 14.75
N VAL A 36 -4.05 15.46 13.47
CA VAL A 36 -2.99 15.69 12.48
C VAL A 36 -3.19 17.03 11.81
N ASN A 37 -2.09 17.71 11.45
CA ASN A 37 -2.16 18.86 10.57
C ASN A 37 -2.02 18.39 9.13
N GLU A 38 -3.05 18.60 8.33
CA GLU A 38 -3.07 18.29 6.89
C GLU A 38 -3.39 19.59 6.14
N ASN A 39 -2.41 20.09 5.38
CA ASN A 39 -2.54 21.32 4.58
C ASN A 39 -3.02 22.54 5.38
N GLY A 40 -2.50 22.74 6.60
CA GLY A 40 -2.85 23.87 7.45
C GLY A 40 -4.17 23.72 8.21
N ARG A 41 -4.85 22.58 8.07
CA ARG A 41 -6.08 22.25 8.82
C ARG A 41 -5.82 21.15 9.83
N THR A 42 -6.34 21.31 11.04
CA THR A 42 -6.40 20.21 12.02
C THR A 42 -7.50 19.22 11.64
N THR A 43 -7.10 17.97 11.39
CA THR A 43 -7.98 16.84 11.07
C THR A 43 -7.93 15.83 12.21
N LYS A 44 -9.10 15.31 12.62
CA LYS A 44 -9.21 14.27 13.66
C LYS A 44 -9.40 12.91 13.01
N LEU A 45 -8.52 11.97 13.29
CA LEU A 45 -8.60 10.58 12.88
C LEU A 45 -9.26 9.78 14.00
N LYS A 46 -10.38 9.12 13.71
CA LYS A 46 -11.20 8.43 14.70
C LYS A 46 -11.26 6.92 14.46
N THR A 47 -11.10 6.48 13.22
CA THR A 47 -11.14 5.05 12.86
C THR A 47 -9.83 4.55 12.26
N ILE A 48 -9.69 3.23 12.19
CA ILE A 48 -8.61 2.57 11.46
C ILE A 48 -8.58 3.04 10.00
N GLY A 49 -9.74 3.17 9.36
CA GLY A 49 -9.87 3.71 8.01
C GLY A 49 -9.39 5.16 7.88
N ASP A 50 -9.73 6.04 8.83
CA ASP A 50 -9.23 7.42 8.85
C ASP A 50 -7.69 7.44 8.90
N LYS A 51 -7.10 6.59 9.75
CA LYS A 51 -5.64 6.45 9.90
C LYS A 51 -4.98 6.03 8.60
N TRP A 52 -5.47 4.97 7.94
CA TRP A 52 -4.86 4.49 6.70
C TRP A 52 -5.09 5.44 5.53
N SER A 53 -6.27 6.03 5.43
CA SER A 53 -6.58 7.08 4.44
C SER A 53 -5.62 8.26 4.56
N TYR A 54 -5.38 8.74 5.79
CA TYR A 54 -4.44 9.82 6.05
C TYR A 54 -3.01 9.43 5.71
N LEU A 55 -2.54 8.26 6.18
CA LEU A 55 -1.17 7.81 5.91
C LEU A 55 -0.89 7.64 4.42
N GLN A 56 -1.86 7.14 3.64
CA GLN A 56 -1.72 7.02 2.18
C GLN A 56 -1.48 8.40 1.53
N ARG A 57 -2.30 9.40 1.89
CA ARG A 57 -2.15 10.77 1.37
C ARG A 57 -0.85 11.42 1.83
N HIS A 58 -0.54 11.30 3.12
CA HIS A 58 0.58 11.98 3.73
C HIS A 58 1.93 11.39 3.31
N LYS A 59 2.04 10.07 3.17
CA LYS A 59 3.30 9.40 2.80
C LYS A 59 3.49 9.27 1.30
N PHE A 60 2.41 9.07 0.54
CA PHE A 60 2.51 8.69 -0.87
C PHE A 60 1.80 9.66 -1.82
N GLY A 61 1.18 10.72 -1.31
CA GLY A 61 0.46 11.70 -2.15
C GLY A 61 -0.72 11.09 -2.91
N ALA A 62 -1.22 9.93 -2.46
CA ALA A 62 -2.26 9.16 -3.14
C ALA A 62 -3.53 9.07 -2.27
N ASN A 63 -4.69 9.10 -2.91
CA ASN A 63 -6.00 9.01 -2.25
C ASN A 63 -6.97 8.04 -2.94
N ALA A 64 -6.55 7.40 -4.03
CA ALA A 64 -7.36 6.44 -4.77
C ALA A 64 -6.98 5.00 -4.39
N GLN A 65 -7.95 4.09 -4.53
CA GLN A 65 -7.77 2.64 -4.35
C GLN A 65 -8.27 1.92 -5.62
N PRO A 66 -7.68 0.76 -6.01
CA PRO A 66 -6.54 0.09 -5.36
C PRO A 66 -5.22 0.85 -5.53
N TYR A 67 -4.36 0.75 -4.51
CA TYR A 67 -3.02 1.33 -4.50
C TYR A 67 -2.05 0.35 -3.83
N TYR A 68 -1.06 -0.10 -4.59
CA TYR A 68 -0.04 -1.04 -4.15
C TYR A 68 1.32 -0.36 -4.12
N ILE A 69 2.10 -0.62 -3.09
CA ILE A 69 3.48 -0.15 -2.97
C ILE A 69 4.32 -1.21 -2.25
N ALA A 70 5.49 -1.50 -2.80
CA ALA A 70 6.46 -2.39 -2.16
C ALA A 70 7.37 -1.57 -1.25
N LEU A 71 7.56 -2.03 -0.01
CA LEU A 71 8.41 -1.40 1.00
C LEU A 71 9.49 -2.37 1.49
N ASN A 72 10.64 -1.85 1.89
CA ASN A 72 11.64 -2.61 2.65
C ASN A 72 11.31 -2.65 4.16
N ASN A 73 12.17 -3.30 4.95
CA ASN A 73 11.98 -3.46 6.40
C ASN A 73 12.07 -2.13 7.18
N GLN A 74 12.57 -1.07 6.55
CA GLN A 74 12.63 0.30 7.08
C GLN A 74 11.41 1.13 6.67
N GLY A 75 10.45 0.53 5.95
CA GLY A 75 9.24 1.19 5.47
C GLY A 75 9.48 2.14 4.28
N GLN A 76 10.62 2.01 3.59
CA GLN A 76 10.96 2.86 2.45
C GLN A 76 10.48 2.21 1.13
N PRO A 77 9.92 2.99 0.19
CA PRO A 77 9.56 2.49 -1.13
C PRO A 77 10.76 1.93 -1.90
N ILE A 78 10.62 0.69 -2.36
CA ILE A 78 11.62 -0.02 -3.18
C ILE A 78 11.19 -0.11 -4.65
N GLY A 79 10.39 0.84 -5.12
CA GLY A 79 9.90 0.91 -6.49
C GLY A 79 8.74 1.89 -6.65
N PRO A 80 8.27 2.10 -7.89
CA PRO A 80 7.05 2.88 -8.12
C PRO A 80 5.83 2.14 -7.56
N SER A 81 4.79 2.88 -7.19
CA SER A 81 3.49 2.31 -6.86
C SER A 81 2.78 1.74 -8.09
N TYR A 82 1.87 0.80 -7.86
CA TYR A 82 0.95 0.29 -8.87
C TYR A 82 -0.49 0.65 -8.48
N ALA A 83 -1.27 1.18 -9.42
CA ALA A 83 -2.67 1.54 -9.21
C ALA A 83 -3.60 0.57 -9.96
N TYR A 84 -4.84 0.96 -10.23
CA TYR A 84 -5.74 0.13 -11.03
C TYR A 84 -5.21 -0.07 -12.47
N ASP A 85 -4.82 -1.29 -12.80
CA ASP A 85 -4.55 -1.79 -14.16
C ASP A 85 -4.74 -3.31 -14.12
N GLU A 86 -5.53 -3.85 -15.06
CA GLU A 86 -5.84 -5.30 -15.15
C GLU A 86 -4.77 -6.09 -15.90
N ASN A 87 -3.70 -5.45 -16.38
CA ASN A 87 -2.60 -6.11 -17.06
C ASN A 87 -1.72 -6.90 -16.09
N VAL A 88 -1.88 -8.22 -16.12
CA VAL A 88 -1.14 -9.16 -15.25
C VAL A 88 0.38 -9.05 -15.42
N ASP A 89 0.90 -8.95 -16.64
CA ASP A 89 2.34 -8.93 -16.87
C ASP A 89 2.97 -7.64 -16.32
N LYS A 90 2.26 -6.50 -16.39
CA LYS A 90 2.70 -5.27 -15.71
C LYS A 90 2.70 -5.42 -14.19
N TYR A 91 1.72 -6.13 -13.62
CA TYR A 91 1.69 -6.38 -12.18
C TYR A 91 2.84 -7.29 -11.73
N ILE A 92 3.15 -8.33 -12.51
CA ILE A 92 4.32 -9.19 -12.31
C ILE A 92 5.60 -8.36 -12.37
N GLN A 93 5.75 -7.46 -13.35
CA GLN A 93 6.92 -6.59 -13.45
C GLN A 93 7.07 -5.68 -12.22
N PHE A 94 5.96 -5.14 -11.70
CA PHE A 94 5.95 -4.38 -10.46
C PHE A 94 6.48 -5.21 -9.28
N LEU A 95 5.97 -6.42 -9.08
CA LEU A 95 6.41 -7.33 -8.02
C LEU A 95 7.88 -7.74 -8.19
N GLN A 96 8.31 -8.08 -9.41
CA GLN A 96 9.70 -8.46 -9.68
C GLN A 96 10.67 -7.31 -9.38
N THR A 97 10.31 -6.09 -9.77
CA THR A 97 11.11 -4.89 -9.50
C THR A 97 11.28 -4.68 -8.00
N GLY A 98 10.21 -4.82 -7.22
CA GLY A 98 10.29 -4.73 -5.75
C GLY A 98 11.21 -5.79 -5.16
N LEU A 99 11.04 -7.07 -5.52
CA LEU A 99 11.90 -8.16 -5.02
C LEU A 99 13.38 -7.98 -5.40
N GLN A 100 13.67 -7.51 -6.61
CA GLN A 100 15.04 -7.23 -7.03
C GLN A 100 15.66 -6.08 -6.22
N ASN A 101 14.93 -4.98 -6.05
CA ASN A 101 15.40 -3.84 -5.27
C ASN A 101 15.63 -4.22 -3.79
N TYR A 102 14.74 -5.02 -3.21
CA TYR A 102 14.92 -5.55 -1.85
C TYR A 102 16.21 -6.39 -1.72
N LYS A 103 16.49 -7.27 -2.68
CA LYS A 103 17.68 -8.13 -2.67
C LYS A 103 19.00 -7.35 -2.72
N ILE A 104 19.02 -6.21 -3.43
CA ILE A 104 20.22 -5.35 -3.51
C ILE A 104 20.32 -4.34 -2.36
N GLY A 105 19.43 -4.43 -1.36
CA GLY A 105 19.47 -3.59 -0.16
C GLY A 105 18.99 -2.16 -0.38
N LYS A 106 18.11 -1.92 -1.37
CA LYS A 106 17.37 -0.66 -1.47
C LYS A 106 16.29 -0.52 -0.40
#